data_AF-A0A9W8MK99-F1
#
_entry.id   AF-A0A9W8MK99-F1
#
_cell.length_a   1.000
_cell.length_b   1.000
_cell.length_c   1.000
_cell.angle_alpha   90.00
_cell.angle_beta   90.00
_cell.angle_gamma   90.00
#
_symmetry.space_group_name_H-M   'P 1'
#
loop_
_entity.id
_entity.type
_entity.pdbx_description
1 polymer ?
#
loop_
_entity_poly.entity_id
_entity_poly.type
_entity_poly.pdbx_seq_one_letter_code
_entity_poly.pdbx_strand_id
1 'polypeptide(L)'
;MKYRANYCFYITPSLPSPTEGILFKVKKIVFRLWSHDQGWTTDTTGPEPYSGAKTWFQAAIIRGLGGGEIDRPDTVARRIQGSSTQSTSASASAENAALVGAFQVPNPSRSGSKVWHLQRNARAWWEETLHEITWTDQDDPEKKDDVKQFLDETGTGLGYGFVRQLAPGDRIAIYARARDRCWVNYVRAVEIRVYYSI
;
A
#
# COMPACT_ATOMS: atom_id res chain seq x y z
N MET A 1 -16.18 19.07 -3.32
CA MET A 1 -15.45 17.93 -3.95
C MET A 1 -14.15 17.71 -3.19
N LYS A 2 -13.90 16.50 -2.66
CA LYS A 2 -12.61 16.14 -2.03
C LYS A 2 -11.67 15.60 -3.12
N TYR A 3 -10.54 16.25 -3.37
CA TYR A 3 -9.60 15.90 -4.43
C TYR A 3 -8.61 14.85 -3.97
N ARG A 4 -9.02 13.57 -3.96
CA ARG A 4 -8.12 12.49 -3.52
C ARG A 4 -7.46 11.82 -4.72
N ALA A 5 -6.23 12.21 -5.02
CA ALA A 5 -5.41 11.44 -5.95
C ALA A 5 -5.18 10.03 -5.36
N ASN A 6 -5.45 9.02 -6.19
CA ASN A 6 -5.26 7.61 -5.87
C ASN A 6 -4.47 6.98 -7.00
N TYR A 7 -3.15 6.92 -6.86
CA TYR A 7 -2.28 6.35 -7.88
C TYR A 7 -1.56 5.13 -7.32
N CYS A 8 -1.73 3.96 -7.95
CA CYS A 8 -0.91 2.79 -7.60
C CYS A 8 0.45 2.92 -8.28
N PHE A 9 1.46 3.23 -7.48
CA PHE A 9 2.82 3.47 -7.95
C PHE A 9 3.54 2.18 -8.31
N TYR A 10 3.33 1.11 -7.53
CA TYR A 10 4.05 -0.14 -7.69
C TYR A 10 3.21 -1.34 -7.23
N ILE A 11 3.36 -2.46 -7.93
CA ILE A 11 2.84 -3.78 -7.55
C ILE A 11 4.02 -4.75 -7.63
N THR A 12 4.29 -5.49 -6.56
CA THR A 12 5.39 -6.46 -6.54
C THR A 12 5.14 -7.62 -7.52
N PRO A 13 6.21 -8.35 -7.88
CA PRO A 13 6.08 -9.75 -8.31
C PRO A 13 5.28 -10.56 -7.29
N SER A 14 4.73 -11.69 -7.72
CA SER A 14 4.04 -12.63 -6.83
C SER A 14 5.00 -13.14 -5.76
N LEU A 15 4.54 -13.19 -4.52
CA LEU A 15 5.25 -13.87 -3.45
C LEU A 15 5.49 -15.35 -3.82
N PRO A 16 6.59 -15.95 -3.34
CA PRO A 16 6.88 -17.35 -3.63
C PRO A 16 5.70 -18.27 -3.28
N SER A 17 5.40 -19.18 -4.20
CA SER A 17 4.45 -20.28 -3.99
C SER A 17 5.21 -21.59 -3.94
N PRO A 18 5.70 -22.02 -2.77
CA PRO A 18 6.46 -23.26 -2.67
C PRO A 18 5.57 -24.47 -2.97
N THR A 19 6.24 -25.57 -3.29
CA THR A 19 5.61 -26.86 -3.62
C THR A 19 4.69 -27.32 -2.48
N GLU A 20 3.66 -28.06 -2.87
CA GLU A 20 2.65 -28.62 -1.96
C GLU A 20 3.31 -29.36 -0.77
N GLY A 21 2.87 -29.03 0.45
CA GLY A 21 3.41 -29.57 1.70
C GLY A 21 4.48 -28.71 2.41
N ILE A 22 5.02 -27.67 1.76
CA ILE A 22 5.95 -26.72 2.41
C ILE A 22 5.17 -25.58 3.06
N LEU A 23 5.43 -25.31 4.34
CA LEU A 23 4.78 -24.23 5.08
C LEU A 23 5.43 -22.88 4.77
N PHE A 24 4.87 -22.14 3.82
CA PHE A 24 5.24 -20.74 3.59
C PHE A 24 4.63 -19.83 4.65
N LYS A 25 5.46 -19.02 5.31
CA LYS A 25 4.97 -17.95 6.19
C LYS A 25 5.81 -16.70 6.08
N VAL A 26 5.18 -15.58 5.72
CA VAL A 26 5.82 -14.26 5.80
C VAL A 26 5.99 -13.86 7.26
N LYS A 27 7.18 -13.40 7.61
CA LYS A 27 7.58 -13.03 8.98
C LYS A 27 7.75 -11.53 9.16
N LYS A 28 8.29 -10.88 8.13
CA LYS A 28 8.61 -9.45 8.18
C LYS A 28 8.60 -8.87 6.78
N ILE A 29 8.20 -7.62 6.69
CA ILE A 29 8.32 -6.80 5.48
C ILE A 29 9.00 -5.50 5.87
N VAL A 30 9.96 -5.08 5.07
CA VAL A 30 10.61 -3.77 5.18
C VAL A 30 10.31 -2.98 3.92
N PHE A 31 9.65 -1.84 4.08
CA PHE A 31 9.39 -0.87 3.03
C PHE A 31 10.42 0.24 3.13
N ARG A 32 11.03 0.60 2.01
CA ARG A 32 11.83 1.81 1.89
C ARG A 32 11.23 2.68 0.80
N LEU A 33 10.84 3.89 1.19
CA LEU A 33 10.18 4.86 0.31
C LEU A 33 11.07 6.09 0.24
N TRP A 34 11.43 6.51 -0.96
CA TRP A 34 12.09 7.79 -1.19
C TRP A 34 11.08 8.73 -1.79
N SER A 35 10.65 9.69 -0.99
CA SER A 35 9.58 10.58 -1.35
C SER A 35 9.63 11.88 -0.58
N HIS A 36 8.87 12.85 -1.07
CA HIS A 36 8.62 14.07 -0.34
C HIS A 36 7.29 14.68 -0.77
N ASP A 37 6.92 15.69 -0.01
CA ASP A 37 5.73 16.46 -0.24
C ASP A 37 6.01 17.64 -1.19
N GLN A 38 4.99 18.40 -1.59
CA GLN A 38 5.20 19.54 -2.50
C GLN A 38 6.04 20.69 -1.92
N GLY A 39 6.25 20.73 -0.60
CA GLY A 39 7.17 21.68 0.04
C GLY A 39 6.59 22.95 0.64
N TRP A 40 5.28 23.24 0.51
CA TRP A 40 4.72 24.47 1.06
C TRP A 40 3.26 24.35 1.45
N THR A 41 2.87 24.97 2.58
CA THR A 41 1.48 25.12 3.03
C THR A 41 1.30 26.37 3.90
N THR A 42 0.09 26.92 3.91
CA THR A 42 -0.37 27.91 4.91
C THR A 42 -1.01 27.27 6.14
N ASP A 43 -1.17 25.94 6.16
CA ASP A 43 -1.84 25.25 7.26
C ASP A 43 -1.02 25.29 8.54
N THR A 44 -1.67 25.59 9.67
CA THR A 44 -1.05 25.60 11.01
C THR A 44 -1.40 24.35 11.81
N THR A 45 -1.46 23.19 11.16
CA THR A 45 -1.99 21.95 11.76
C THR A 45 -0.94 21.33 12.70
N GLY A 46 -0.82 21.86 13.92
CA GLY A 46 0.05 21.34 14.97
C GLY A 46 1.56 21.51 14.72
N PRO A 47 2.39 21.34 15.77
CA PRO A 47 3.84 21.48 15.66
C PRO A 47 4.51 20.26 14.99
N GLU A 48 3.88 19.08 15.07
CA GLU A 48 4.51 17.83 14.63
C GLU A 48 4.70 17.75 13.11
N PRO A 49 5.80 17.15 12.63
CA PRO A 49 6.21 17.18 11.23
C PRO A 49 5.22 16.51 10.28
N TYR A 50 4.49 15.49 10.74
CA TYR A 50 3.48 14.78 9.93
C TYR A 50 2.05 15.16 10.29
N SER A 51 1.86 16.07 11.25
CA SER A 51 0.54 16.59 11.59
C SER A 51 -0.05 17.34 10.41
N GLY A 52 -1.28 16.97 10.04
CA GLY A 52 -1.96 17.56 8.91
C GLY A 52 -1.34 17.25 7.54
N ALA A 53 -0.49 16.23 7.42
CA ALA A 53 0.09 15.81 6.14
C ALA A 53 -1.00 15.63 5.06
N LYS A 54 -0.69 16.05 3.83
CA LYS A 54 -1.61 15.90 2.69
C LYS A 54 -1.14 14.89 1.65
N THR A 55 0.06 14.35 1.79
CA THR A 55 0.58 13.26 0.97
C THR A 55 1.00 12.09 1.84
N TRP A 56 0.66 10.88 1.41
CA TRP A 56 0.97 9.65 2.14
C TRP A 56 0.93 8.45 1.21
N PHE A 57 1.35 7.31 1.77
CA PHE A 57 1.35 6.01 1.14
C PHE A 57 0.40 5.06 1.85
N GLN A 58 -0.15 4.13 1.08
CA GLN A 58 -0.92 3.00 1.59
C GLN A 58 -0.46 1.72 0.92
N ALA A 59 -0.52 0.61 1.66
CA ALA A 59 -0.28 -0.72 1.12
C ALA A 59 -1.60 -1.48 0.97
N ALA A 60 -1.67 -2.37 -0.03
CA ALA A 60 -2.74 -3.35 -0.16
C ALA A 60 -2.17 -4.70 -0.56
N ILE A 61 -2.90 -5.76 -0.25
CA ILE A 61 -2.61 -7.12 -0.71
C ILE A 61 -3.54 -7.40 -1.88
N ILE A 62 -2.97 -7.78 -3.02
CA ILE A 62 -3.69 -8.26 -4.19
C ILE A 62 -3.53 -9.78 -4.24
N ARG A 63 -4.65 -10.50 -4.16
CA ARG A 63 -4.71 -11.95 -4.25
C ARG A 63 -5.31 -12.38 -5.58
N GLY A 64 -4.79 -13.48 -6.13
CA GLY A 64 -5.33 -14.08 -7.36
C GLY A 64 -4.96 -13.34 -8.65
N LEU A 65 -4.04 -12.36 -8.59
CA LEU A 65 -3.49 -11.76 -9.80
C LEU A 65 -2.50 -12.73 -10.44
N GLY A 66 -2.74 -13.10 -11.70
CA GLY A 66 -1.90 -14.04 -12.45
C GLY A 66 -0.42 -13.66 -12.48
N GLY A 67 0.44 -14.63 -12.84
CA GLY A 67 1.90 -14.44 -12.93
C GLY A 67 2.33 -13.46 -14.02
N GLY A 68 3.51 -12.86 -13.87
CA GLY A 68 4.10 -11.91 -14.84
C GLY A 68 4.50 -10.56 -14.25
N GLU A 69 5.30 -9.83 -15.00
CA GLU A 69 5.65 -8.43 -14.71
C GLU A 69 4.44 -7.51 -14.91
N ILE A 70 4.38 -6.42 -14.16
CA ILE A 70 3.25 -5.48 -14.17
C ILE A 70 3.75 -4.11 -14.62
N ASP A 71 3.59 -3.81 -15.91
CA ASP A 71 4.07 -2.55 -16.51
C ASP A 71 3.21 -1.33 -16.11
N ARG A 72 1.91 -1.57 -15.83
CA ARG A 72 0.91 -0.51 -15.57
C ARG A 72 0.19 -0.73 -14.25
N PRO A 73 0.88 -0.60 -13.10
CA PRO A 73 0.32 -0.94 -11.78
C PRO A 73 -0.97 -0.19 -11.46
N ASP A 74 -1.05 1.10 -11.78
CA ASP A 74 -2.26 1.92 -11.56
C ASP A 74 -3.47 1.45 -12.36
N THR A 75 -3.27 1.01 -13.62
CA THR A 75 -4.37 0.51 -14.45
C THR A 75 -4.90 -0.81 -13.90
N VAL A 76 -3.99 -1.71 -13.51
CA VAL A 76 -4.32 -3.00 -12.88
C VAL A 76 -5.08 -2.78 -11.57
N ALA A 77 -4.56 -1.93 -10.69
CA ALA A 77 -5.17 -1.62 -9.40
C ALA A 77 -6.59 -1.03 -9.55
N ARG A 78 -6.78 -0.09 -10.48
CA ARG A 78 -8.10 0.52 -10.74
C ARG A 78 -9.11 -0.50 -11.27
N ARG A 79 -8.70 -1.42 -12.14
CA ARG A 79 -9.57 -2.51 -12.62
C ARG A 79 -10.01 -3.40 -11.45
N ILE A 80 -9.07 -3.86 -10.62
CA ILE A 80 -9.36 -4.68 -9.44
C ILE A 80 -10.31 -3.97 -8.45
N GLN A 81 -10.15 -2.65 -8.27
CA GLN A 81 -11.05 -1.86 -7.42
C GLN A 81 -12.45 -1.68 -8.02
N GLY A 82 -12.56 -1.65 -9.35
CA GLY A 82 -13.81 -1.44 -10.10
C GLY A 82 -14.57 -2.71 -10.47
N SER A 83 -14.01 -3.92 -10.29
CA SER A 83 -14.58 -5.20 -10.73
C SER A 83 -15.86 -5.67 -10.00
N SER A 84 -16.70 -4.77 -9.49
CA SER A 84 -18.01 -5.14 -8.94
C SER A 84 -19.06 -5.50 -10.00
N THR A 85 -18.81 -5.33 -11.31
CA THR A 85 -19.88 -5.43 -12.34
C THR A 85 -19.50 -5.87 -13.77
N GLN A 86 -18.28 -6.34 -14.09
CA GLN A 86 -18.00 -6.71 -15.48
C GLN A 86 -18.42 -8.14 -15.84
N SER A 87 -19.53 -8.19 -16.58
CA SER A 87 -20.05 -9.31 -17.36
C SER A 87 -18.97 -9.87 -18.27
N THR A 88 -18.86 -11.20 -18.29
CA THR A 88 -18.00 -12.00 -19.18
C THR A 88 -18.29 -11.73 -20.65
N SER A 89 -17.56 -10.80 -21.28
CA SER A 89 -17.47 -10.73 -22.75
C SER A 89 -16.28 -11.57 -23.22
N ALA A 90 -16.55 -12.52 -24.12
CA ALA A 90 -15.68 -13.62 -24.53
C ALA A 90 -14.48 -13.25 -25.42
N SER A 91 -13.86 -12.09 -25.22
CA SER A 91 -12.59 -11.71 -25.86
C SER A 91 -11.69 -11.00 -24.85
N ALA A 92 -11.31 -11.72 -23.80
CA ALA A 92 -10.33 -11.22 -22.83
C ALA A 92 -8.94 -11.25 -23.47
N SER A 93 -8.28 -10.09 -23.58
CA SER A 93 -6.83 -10.04 -23.79
C SER A 93 -6.12 -10.82 -22.67
N ALA A 94 -4.88 -11.28 -22.90
CA ALA A 94 -4.10 -11.99 -21.88
C ALA A 94 -4.02 -11.23 -20.53
N GLU A 95 -3.96 -9.89 -20.57
CA GLU A 95 -4.05 -9.03 -19.39
C GLU A 95 -5.38 -9.17 -18.64
N ASN A 96 -6.50 -9.25 -19.38
CA ASN A 96 -7.82 -9.42 -18.77
C ASN A 96 -7.98 -10.80 -18.16
N ALA A 97 -7.36 -11.84 -18.75
CA ALA A 97 -7.33 -13.18 -18.17
C ALA A 97 -6.56 -13.22 -16.84
N ALA A 98 -5.41 -12.52 -16.74
CA ALA A 98 -4.63 -12.45 -15.51
C ALA A 98 -5.35 -11.72 -14.35
N LEU A 99 -6.34 -10.87 -14.68
CA LEU A 99 -7.16 -10.14 -13.71
C LEU A 99 -8.38 -10.94 -13.23
N VAL A 100 -8.72 -12.06 -13.88
CA VAL A 100 -9.90 -12.87 -13.50
C VAL A 100 -9.69 -13.44 -12.10
N GLY A 101 -10.59 -13.11 -11.19
CA GLY A 101 -10.52 -13.56 -9.79
C GLY A 101 -9.56 -12.75 -8.90
N ALA A 102 -8.86 -11.75 -9.45
CA ALA A 102 -7.99 -10.90 -8.67
C ALA A 102 -8.79 -9.92 -7.77
N PHE A 103 -8.45 -9.83 -6.49
CA PHE A 103 -9.12 -8.94 -5.55
C PHE A 103 -8.16 -8.34 -4.51
N GLN A 104 -8.56 -7.23 -3.90
CA GLN A 104 -7.86 -6.66 -2.73
C GLN A 104 -8.35 -7.29 -1.44
N VAL A 105 -7.42 -7.85 -0.67
CA VAL A 105 -7.72 -8.50 0.62
C VAL A 105 -8.24 -7.45 1.61
N PRO A 106 -9.37 -7.70 2.29
CA PRO A 106 -9.89 -6.79 3.31
C PRO A 106 -8.91 -6.58 4.47
N ASN A 107 -8.88 -5.36 5.00
CA ASN A 107 -8.14 -5.05 6.20
C ASN A 107 -8.91 -5.53 7.44
N PRO A 108 -8.37 -6.48 8.24
CA PRO A 108 -9.08 -7.04 9.39
C PRO A 108 -9.22 -6.05 10.56
N SER A 109 -8.36 -5.03 10.69
CA SER A 109 -8.48 -4.04 11.77
C SER A 109 -9.39 -2.87 11.43
N ARG A 110 -9.71 -2.64 10.16
CA ARG A 110 -10.54 -1.51 9.72
C ARG A 110 -11.63 -1.97 8.76
N SER A 111 -12.83 -2.16 9.32
CA SER A 111 -14.03 -2.58 8.58
C SER A 111 -14.25 -1.72 7.32
N GLY A 112 -14.50 -2.38 6.19
CA GLY A 112 -14.70 -1.73 4.89
C GLY A 112 -13.44 -1.21 4.20
N SER A 113 -12.28 -1.20 4.86
CA SER A 113 -11.00 -0.85 4.23
C SER A 113 -10.38 -2.07 3.54
N LYS A 114 -9.73 -1.85 2.40
CA LYS A 114 -8.89 -2.85 1.69
C LYS A 114 -7.43 -2.42 1.62
N VAL A 115 -7.06 -1.43 2.43
CA VAL A 115 -5.73 -0.82 2.46
C VAL A 115 -5.28 -0.58 3.91
N TRP A 116 -3.97 -0.53 4.09
CA TRP A 116 -3.28 -0.18 5.33
C TRP A 116 -2.56 1.15 5.13
N HIS A 117 -2.58 2.01 6.15
CA HIS A 117 -1.75 3.21 6.13
C HIS A 117 -0.28 2.78 6.20
N LEU A 118 0.58 3.32 5.35
CA LEU A 118 2.00 2.96 5.32
C LEU A 118 2.86 4.07 5.91
N GLN A 119 2.87 5.24 5.28
CA GLN A 119 3.74 6.35 5.66
C GLN A 119 3.19 7.68 5.17
N ARG A 120 3.25 8.74 5.98
CA ARG A 120 3.05 10.12 5.55
C ARG A 120 4.36 10.76 5.11
N ASN A 121 4.32 11.64 4.12
CA ASN A 121 5.42 12.58 3.95
C ASN A 121 5.30 13.68 5.01
N ALA A 122 6.43 14.27 5.38
CA ALA A 122 6.43 15.46 6.24
C ALA A 122 5.68 16.61 5.56
N ARG A 123 4.90 17.36 6.34
CA ARG A 123 4.06 18.45 5.84
C ARG A 123 4.94 19.57 5.28
N ALA A 124 4.64 20.01 4.06
CA ALA A 124 5.32 21.14 3.43
C ALA A 124 6.84 20.95 3.40
N TRP A 125 7.27 19.73 3.13
CA TRP A 125 8.68 19.37 3.06
C TRP A 125 9.05 18.97 1.63
N TRP A 126 10.01 19.66 1.03
CA TRP A 126 10.39 19.49 -0.37
C TRP A 126 11.65 18.64 -0.55
N GLU A 127 12.41 18.39 0.52
CA GLU A 127 13.60 17.55 0.40
C GLU A 127 13.22 16.07 0.44
N GLU A 128 13.79 15.29 -0.47
CA GLU A 128 13.62 13.84 -0.48
C GLU A 128 13.97 13.25 0.89
N THR A 129 13.06 12.46 1.42
CA THR A 129 13.24 11.74 2.67
C THR A 129 13.16 10.24 2.41
N LEU A 130 14.07 9.49 3.04
CA LEU A 130 13.95 8.04 3.12
C LEU A 130 13.07 7.68 4.31
N HIS A 131 11.96 7.03 4.04
CA HIS A 131 11.12 6.41 5.05
C HIS A 131 11.37 4.90 5.05
N GLU A 132 11.82 4.35 6.19
CA GLU A 132 11.97 2.91 6.39
C GLU A 132 10.92 2.41 7.40
N ILE A 133 10.06 1.51 6.95
CA ILE A 133 8.93 0.99 7.72
C ILE A 133 9.05 -0.53 7.80
N THR A 134 8.96 -1.07 9.02
CA THR A 134 8.99 -2.51 9.26
C THR A 134 7.66 -2.99 9.82
N TRP A 135 7.03 -3.96 9.16
CA TRP A 135 5.87 -4.70 9.67
C TRP A 135 6.25 -6.15 9.91
N THR A 136 5.72 -6.77 10.96
CA THR A 136 6.05 -8.15 11.36
C THR A 136 4.78 -8.99 11.55
N ASP A 137 4.92 -10.32 11.68
CA ASP A 137 3.79 -11.20 12.03
C ASP A 137 3.41 -11.13 13.53
N GLN A 138 4.18 -10.40 14.33
CA GLN A 138 4.06 -10.23 15.78
C GLN A 138 3.39 -8.89 16.14
N ASP A 139 2.19 -8.64 15.61
CA ASP A 139 1.47 -7.41 15.97
C ASP A 139 1.07 -7.38 17.45
N ASP A 140 1.19 -6.21 18.05
CA ASP A 140 0.71 -5.93 19.40
C ASP A 140 -0.84 -5.85 19.42
N PRO A 141 -1.54 -6.76 20.13
CA PRO A 141 -3.00 -6.78 20.15
C PRO A 141 -3.63 -5.54 20.79
N GLU A 142 -2.87 -4.73 21.53
CA GLU A 142 -3.34 -3.47 22.13
C GLU A 142 -3.19 -2.29 21.15
N LYS A 143 -2.37 -2.42 20.11
CA LYS A 143 -2.07 -1.37 19.12
C LYS A 143 -2.60 -1.72 17.73
N LYS A 144 -3.93 -1.84 17.64
CA LYS A 144 -4.61 -2.21 16.38
C LYS A 144 -4.84 -1.05 15.43
N ASP A 145 -4.99 0.15 15.99
CA ASP A 145 -5.37 1.34 15.26
C ASP A 145 -4.20 2.31 15.15
N ASP A 146 -4.07 2.94 13.98
CA ASP A 146 -3.13 4.04 13.80
C ASP A 146 -3.59 5.24 14.65
N VAL A 147 -3.00 5.41 15.82
CA VAL A 147 -3.33 6.50 16.74
C VAL A 147 -2.85 7.83 16.15
N LYS A 148 -3.72 8.84 16.16
CA LYS A 148 -3.45 10.16 15.55
C LYS A 148 -2.12 10.76 16.02
N GLN A 149 -1.87 10.77 17.33
CA GLN A 149 -0.65 11.32 17.90
C GLN A 149 0.60 10.64 17.32
N PHE A 150 0.64 9.30 17.35
CA PHE A 150 1.74 8.53 16.79
C PHE A 150 1.95 8.82 15.29
N LEU A 151 0.87 8.92 14.52
CA LEU A 151 0.94 9.28 13.10
C LEU A 151 1.39 10.71 12.84
N ASP A 152 1.07 11.64 13.73
CA ASP A 152 1.48 13.04 13.58
C ASP A 152 2.97 13.22 13.92
N GLU A 153 3.47 12.44 14.88
CA GLU A 153 4.88 12.42 15.29
C GLU A 153 5.77 11.65 14.28
N THR A 154 5.32 10.48 13.81
CA THR A 154 6.17 9.55 13.02
C THR A 154 5.77 9.44 11.54
N GLY A 155 4.51 9.72 11.22
CA GLY A 155 3.95 9.45 9.90
C GLY A 155 3.69 7.96 9.61
N THR A 156 4.12 7.05 10.47
CA THR A 156 4.19 5.61 10.18
C THR A 156 2.91 4.89 10.57
N GLY A 157 2.34 4.10 9.65
CA GLY A 157 1.23 3.21 9.96
C GLY A 157 1.70 1.92 10.63
N LEU A 158 0.89 1.38 11.54
CA LEU A 158 1.25 0.20 12.34
C LEU A 158 1.26 -1.10 11.53
N GLY A 159 0.52 -1.14 10.42
CA GLY A 159 0.46 -2.33 9.57
C GLY A 159 -0.26 -3.52 10.20
N TYR A 160 -1.07 -3.30 11.25
CA TYR A 160 -1.68 -4.37 12.02
C TYR A 160 -2.39 -5.40 11.12
N GLY A 161 -1.99 -6.66 11.26
CA GLY A 161 -2.53 -7.80 10.56
C GLY A 161 -2.05 -7.95 9.12
N PHE A 162 -1.32 -6.99 8.55
CA PHE A 162 -0.91 -7.03 7.14
C PHE A 162 -0.08 -8.28 6.83
N VAL A 163 0.98 -8.53 7.61
CA VAL A 163 1.89 -9.66 7.39
C VAL A 163 1.17 -11.00 7.55
N ARG A 164 0.24 -11.09 8.52
CA ARG A 164 -0.55 -12.31 8.76
C ARG A 164 -1.57 -12.62 7.66
N GLN A 165 -1.97 -11.62 6.87
CA GLN A 165 -2.91 -11.82 5.77
C GLN A 165 -2.24 -12.27 4.47
N LEU A 166 -0.91 -12.15 4.35
CA LEU A 166 -0.20 -12.56 3.15
C LEU A 166 -0.18 -14.08 3.00
N ALA A 167 -0.54 -14.52 1.80
CA ALA A 167 -0.52 -15.89 1.35
C ALA A 167 0.48 -16.07 0.20
N PRO A 168 0.90 -17.31 -0.11
CA PRO A 168 1.66 -17.60 -1.31
C PRO A 168 0.98 -17.06 -2.57
N GLY A 169 1.76 -16.50 -3.49
CA GLY A 169 1.27 -15.93 -4.74
C GLY A 169 0.62 -14.54 -4.62
N ASP A 170 0.38 -14.03 -3.41
CA ASP A 170 -0.10 -12.67 -3.22
C ASP A 170 0.92 -11.65 -3.76
N ARG A 171 0.43 -10.46 -4.10
CA ARG A 171 1.25 -9.30 -4.49
C ARG A 171 0.97 -8.12 -3.57
N ILE A 172 1.97 -7.28 -3.36
CA ILE A 172 1.85 -6.08 -2.53
C ILE A 172 1.75 -4.87 -3.45
N ALA A 173 0.70 -4.08 -3.28
CA ALA A 173 0.47 -2.85 -4.04
C ALA A 173 0.71 -1.61 -3.16
N ILE A 174 1.45 -0.64 -3.69
CA ILE A 174 1.72 0.64 -3.03
C ILE A 174 0.94 1.76 -3.73
N TYR A 175 0.12 2.47 -2.97
CA TYR A 175 -0.63 3.62 -3.42
C TYR A 175 0.00 4.90 -2.89
N ALA A 176 0.37 5.80 -3.79
CA ALA A 176 0.71 7.17 -3.46
C ALA A 176 -0.57 8.04 -3.47
N ARG A 177 -0.79 8.80 -2.41
CA ARG A 177 -1.98 9.62 -2.19
C ARG A 177 -1.61 11.10 -2.06
N ALA A 178 -2.51 11.95 -2.52
CA ALA A 178 -2.55 13.37 -2.24
C ALA A 178 -4.01 13.80 -1.95
N ARG A 179 -4.23 14.66 -0.93
CA ARG A 179 -5.58 15.00 -0.42
C ARG A 179 -6.26 16.18 -1.09
N ASP A 180 -5.48 17.17 -1.48
CA ASP A 180 -5.95 18.50 -1.87
C ASP A 180 -5.55 18.80 -3.31
N ARG A 181 -6.26 19.72 -3.98
CA ARG A 181 -5.89 20.14 -5.34
C ARG A 181 -4.48 20.70 -5.33
N CYS A 182 -3.72 20.41 -6.38
CA CYS A 182 -2.35 20.86 -6.58
C CYS A 182 -1.31 20.25 -5.63
N TRP A 183 -1.71 19.38 -4.69
CA TRP A 183 -0.77 18.58 -3.93
C TRP A 183 -0.27 17.39 -4.72
N VAL A 184 1.05 17.22 -4.71
CA VAL A 184 1.76 16.17 -5.42
C VAL A 184 2.60 15.40 -4.42
N ASN A 185 2.45 14.08 -4.39
CA ASN A 185 3.36 13.18 -3.70
C ASN A 185 4.48 12.83 -4.68
N TYR A 186 5.66 13.39 -4.46
CA TYR A 186 6.83 13.08 -5.28
C TYR A 186 7.45 11.79 -4.79
N VAL A 187 7.51 10.78 -5.66
CA VAL A 187 8.02 9.46 -5.34
C VAL A 187 9.18 9.15 -6.27
N ARG A 188 10.40 9.08 -5.72
CA ARG A 188 11.58 8.67 -6.50
C ARG A 188 11.66 7.16 -6.63
N ALA A 189 11.49 6.45 -5.51
CA ALA A 189 11.68 5.01 -5.48
C ALA A 189 10.88 4.33 -4.38
N VAL A 190 10.52 3.07 -4.62
CA VAL A 190 9.92 2.17 -3.66
C VAL A 190 10.71 0.86 -3.70
N GLU A 191 11.17 0.43 -2.53
CA GLU A 191 11.81 -0.87 -2.34
C GLU A 191 11.04 -1.65 -1.27
N ILE A 192 10.80 -2.94 -1.53
CA ILE A 192 10.08 -3.83 -0.62
C ILE A 192 10.92 -5.08 -0.43
N ARG A 193 11.30 -5.35 0.82
CA ARG A 193 12.00 -6.58 1.21
C ARG A 193 11.06 -7.45 2.01
N VAL A 194 10.84 -8.67 1.54
CA VAL A 194 9.98 -9.65 2.19
C VAL A 194 10.85 -10.74 2.79
N TYR A 195 10.66 -11.00 4.08
CA TYR A 195 11.33 -12.05 4.83
C TYR A 195 10.30 -13.10 5.19
N TYR A 196 10.55 -14.35 4.80
CA TYR A 196 9.65 -15.47 5.00
C TYR A 196 10.42 -16.71 5.44
N SER A 197 9.69 -17.65 6.04
CA SER A 197 10.17 -19.01 6.33
C SER A 197 9.53 -19.99 5.35
N ILE A 198 10.29 -21.04 5.01
CA ILE A 198 9.86 -22.23 4.27
C ILE A 198 10.20 -23.47 5.08
#